data_AF-E9FMM8-F1
#
_entry.id   AF-E9FMM8-F1
#
_cell.length_a   1.000
_cell.length_b   1.000
_cell.length_c   1.000
_cell.angle_alpha   90.00
_cell.angle_beta   90.00
_cell.angle_gamma   90.00
#
_symmetry.space_group_name_H-M   'P 1'
#
loop_
_entity.id
_entity.type
_entity.pdbx_description
1 polymer ?
#
loop_
_entity_poly.entity_id
_entity_poly.type
_entity_poly.pdbx_seq_one_letter_code
_entity_poly.pdbx_strand_id
1 'polypeptide(L)'
;MKRNYTRVIDEMRTTHGLNLVAIGQRIGIDPRTVGKWAQGKHKPNKESRKRLNKLYREVKQDMTTQVSIFEETTDQGQLLQVVTTTIIHGQPLDIYGSEQEPLFLARAIAEMIDYTKTSQGYYDVQAMLRKVDEDEKVKGTPLDGTTKTFRSGQQVWFLTEHGLYEVLMRSTKPKAKEFKKVIKHILKEIRLNGYYMDGELVEEPQTTIKAPDTLAEAERYYIDTLAKAIAEAKNMDEKSRLTSKLTRFMQEVEPQWN
;
A
#
# COMPACT_ATOMS: atom_id res chain seq x y z
N MET A 1 -30.49 -21.37 -5.60
CA MET A 1 -30.03 -20.90 -4.27
C MET A 1 -30.93 -19.79 -3.74
N LYS A 2 -31.36 -19.82 -2.47
CA LYS A 2 -32.16 -18.74 -1.86
C LYS A 2 -31.21 -17.60 -1.45
N ARG A 3 -31.37 -16.42 -2.06
CA ARG A 3 -30.53 -15.24 -1.79
C ARG A 3 -30.77 -14.73 -0.37
N ASN A 4 -29.70 -14.40 0.36
CA ASN A 4 -29.79 -13.84 1.70
C ASN A 4 -30.00 -12.31 1.61
N TYR A 5 -31.23 -11.86 1.83
CA TYR A 5 -31.60 -10.44 1.68
C TYR A 5 -31.03 -9.53 2.77
N THR A 6 -30.66 -10.09 3.92
CA THR A 6 -29.95 -9.36 4.98
C THR A 6 -28.58 -8.94 4.48
N ARG A 7 -27.84 -9.88 3.88
CA ARG A 7 -26.53 -9.60 3.26
C ARG A 7 -26.64 -8.67 2.05
N VAL A 8 -27.68 -8.82 1.22
CA VAL A 8 -27.93 -7.92 0.07
C VAL A 8 -28.12 -6.48 0.51
N ILE A 9 -28.88 -6.25 1.60
CA ILE A 9 -29.09 -4.91 2.13
C ILE A 9 -27.80 -4.39 2.78
N ASP A 10 -27.05 -5.24 3.48
CA ASP A 10 -25.79 -4.86 4.11
C ASP A 10 -24.73 -4.45 3.07
N GLU A 11 -24.56 -5.22 1.99
CA GLU A 11 -23.68 -4.88 0.87
C GLU A 11 -24.06 -3.53 0.23
N MET A 12 -25.36 -3.22 0.05
CA MET A 12 -25.79 -1.90 -0.43
C MET A 12 -25.43 -0.75 0.52
N ARG A 13 -25.34 -1.02 1.83
CA ARG A 13 -25.01 0.00 2.83
C ARG A 13 -23.51 0.21 2.98
N THR A 14 -22.74 -0.89 3.04
CA THR A 14 -21.30 -0.85 3.30
C THR A 14 -20.51 -0.59 2.03
N THR A 15 -20.85 -1.27 0.92
CA THR A 15 -20.13 -1.14 -0.34
C THR A 15 -20.61 0.04 -1.17
N HIS A 16 -21.91 0.34 -1.15
CA HIS A 16 -22.50 1.36 -2.02
C HIS A 16 -22.97 2.63 -1.27
N GLY A 17 -22.66 2.74 0.03
CA GLY A 17 -22.94 3.94 0.84
C GLY A 17 -24.43 4.30 1.00
N LEU A 18 -25.36 3.44 0.59
CA LEU A 18 -26.79 3.74 0.64
C LEU A 18 -27.30 3.58 2.08
N ASN A 19 -27.89 4.62 2.65
CA ASN A 19 -28.56 4.50 3.94
C ASN A 19 -29.90 3.72 3.81
N LEU A 20 -30.43 3.21 4.93
CA LEU A 20 -31.69 2.44 4.95
C LEU A 20 -32.90 3.25 4.45
N VAL A 21 -32.88 4.57 4.63
CA VAL A 21 -33.93 5.49 4.18
C VAL A 21 -33.94 5.59 2.66
N ALA A 22 -32.77 5.74 2.04
CA ALA A 22 -32.58 5.80 0.60
C ALA A 22 -32.98 4.47 -0.06
N ILE A 23 -32.61 3.34 0.54
CA ILE A 23 -33.04 2.02 0.07
C ILE A 23 -34.57 1.91 0.12
N GLY A 24 -35.18 2.29 1.24
CA GLY A 24 -36.64 2.27 1.41
C GLY A 24 -37.36 3.16 0.40
N GLN A 25 -36.91 4.40 0.22
CA GLN A 25 -37.48 5.34 -0.76
C GLN A 25 -37.39 4.80 -2.18
N ARG A 26 -36.24 4.24 -2.59
CA ARG A 26 -36.02 3.73 -3.95
C ARG A 26 -36.84 2.48 -4.28
N ILE A 27 -37.11 1.62 -3.30
CA ILE A 27 -37.98 0.44 -3.51
C ILE A 27 -39.46 0.71 -3.19
N GLY A 28 -39.79 1.91 -2.69
CA GLY A 28 -41.13 2.32 -2.28
C GLY A 28 -41.64 1.57 -1.05
N ILE A 29 -40.78 1.33 -0.05
CA ILE A 29 -41.08 0.59 1.17
C ILE A 29 -40.59 1.38 2.38
N ASP A 30 -41.37 1.35 3.46
CA ASP A 30 -41.01 2.04 4.71
C ASP A 30 -39.60 1.63 5.18
N PRO A 31 -38.69 2.61 5.42
CA PRO A 31 -37.30 2.33 5.83
C PRO A 31 -37.17 1.49 7.11
N ARG A 32 -38.12 1.56 8.05
CA ARG A 32 -38.13 0.74 9.27
C ARG A 32 -38.38 -0.71 8.94
N THR A 33 -39.20 -0.98 7.92
CA THR A 33 -39.44 -2.34 7.40
C THR A 33 -38.18 -2.90 6.73
N VAL A 34 -37.45 -2.07 5.98
CA VAL A 34 -36.15 -2.44 5.40
C VAL A 34 -35.12 -2.70 6.49
N GLY A 35 -35.09 -1.89 7.56
CA GLY A 35 -34.25 -2.10 8.73
C GLY A 35 -34.51 -3.44 9.43
N LYS A 36 -35.78 -3.86 9.54
CA LYS A 36 -36.15 -5.18 10.07
C LYS A 36 -35.64 -6.34 9.19
N TRP A 37 -35.51 -6.15 7.88
CA TRP A 37 -34.91 -7.13 6.97
C TRP A 37 -33.38 -7.17 7.08
N ALA A 38 -32.74 -6.01 7.25
CA ALA A 38 -31.31 -5.87 7.48
C ALA A 38 -30.87 -6.49 8.82
N GLN A 39 -31.76 -6.55 9.81
CA GLN A 39 -31.52 -7.23 11.10
C GLN A 39 -31.92 -8.72 11.07
N GLY A 40 -32.39 -9.25 9.94
CA GLY A 40 -32.85 -10.64 9.81
C GLY A 40 -34.17 -10.97 10.53
N LYS A 41 -34.81 -10.00 11.21
CA LYS A 41 -36.05 -10.18 11.98
C LYS A 41 -37.26 -10.52 11.09
N HIS A 42 -37.30 -9.97 9.87
CA HIS A 42 -38.36 -10.25 8.90
C HIS A 42 -37.78 -10.58 7.52
N LYS A 43 -38.55 -11.31 6.71
CA LYS A 43 -38.16 -11.65 5.33
C LYS A 43 -39.01 -10.85 4.34
N PRO A 44 -38.41 -10.24 3.31
CA PRO A 44 -39.18 -9.52 2.29
C PRO A 44 -40.11 -10.47 1.53
N ASN A 45 -41.28 -9.98 1.13
CA ASN A 45 -42.25 -10.71 0.30
C ASN A 45 -41.80 -10.79 -1.17
N LYS A 46 -42.52 -11.53 -2.01
CA LYS A 46 -42.12 -11.79 -3.42
C LYS A 46 -41.90 -10.50 -4.23
N GLU A 47 -42.78 -9.52 -4.07
CA GLU A 47 -42.71 -8.24 -4.78
C GLU A 47 -41.55 -7.37 -4.28
N SER A 48 -41.38 -7.28 -2.96
CA SER A 48 -40.27 -6.56 -2.33
C SER A 48 -38.92 -7.13 -2.70
N ARG A 49 -38.82 -8.46 -2.83
CA ARG A 49 -37.60 -9.14 -3.32
C ARG A 49 -37.28 -8.75 -4.76
N LYS A 50 -38.28 -8.65 -5.63
CA LYS A 50 -38.09 -8.24 -7.02
C LYS A 50 -37.54 -6.82 -7.09
N ARG A 51 -38.11 -5.89 -6.31
CA ARG A 51 -37.64 -4.51 -6.21
C ARG A 51 -36.24 -4.38 -5.60
N LEU A 52 -35.95 -5.11 -4.52
CA LEU A 52 -34.60 -5.17 -3.93
C LEU A 52 -33.57 -5.74 -4.90
N ASN A 53 -33.88 -6.80 -5.63
CA ASN A 53 -32.97 -7.35 -6.63
C ASN A 53 -32.78 -6.40 -7.82
N LYS A 54 -33.82 -5.65 -8.21
CA LYS A 54 -33.73 -4.62 -9.25
C LYS A 54 -32.81 -3.50 -8.79
N LEU A 55 -33.05 -2.93 -7.60
CA LEU A 55 -32.21 -1.89 -7.03
C LEU A 55 -30.77 -2.37 -6.83
N TYR A 56 -30.57 -3.59 -6.32
CA TYR A 56 -29.23 -4.16 -6.16
C TYR A 56 -28.53 -4.33 -7.51
N ARG A 57 -29.26 -4.70 -8.58
CA ARG A 57 -28.69 -4.76 -9.94
C ARG A 57 -28.38 -3.37 -10.49
N GLU A 58 -29.25 -2.39 -10.27
CA GLU A 58 -29.03 -0.99 -10.67
C GLU A 58 -27.79 -0.41 -9.97
N VAL A 59 -27.70 -0.58 -8.65
CA VAL A 59 -26.56 -0.10 -7.84
C VAL A 59 -25.27 -0.87 -8.17
N LYS A 60 -25.38 -2.18 -8.40
CA LYS A 60 -24.25 -2.99 -8.89
C LYS A 60 -23.88 -2.62 -10.33
N GLN A 61 -24.83 -2.22 -11.16
CA GLN A 61 -24.59 -1.70 -12.50
C GLN A 61 -24.01 -0.29 -12.44
N ASP A 62 -24.38 0.57 -11.50
CA ASP A 62 -23.73 1.87 -11.32
C ASP A 62 -22.28 1.70 -10.85
N MET A 63 -21.99 0.70 -10.01
CA MET A 63 -20.62 0.34 -9.65
C MET A 63 -19.91 -0.39 -10.80
N THR A 64 -20.57 -1.30 -11.52
CA THR A 64 -20.02 -1.94 -12.72
C THR A 64 -19.93 -0.96 -13.87
N THR A 65 -20.65 0.15 -13.93
CA THR A 65 -20.53 1.22 -14.93
C THR A 65 -19.52 2.24 -14.44
N GLN A 66 -19.36 2.48 -13.14
CA GLN A 66 -18.19 3.20 -12.63
C GLN A 66 -16.91 2.36 -12.72
N VAL A 67 -16.99 1.02 -12.78
CA VAL A 67 -15.85 0.10 -12.94
C VAL A 67 -15.65 -0.30 -14.41
N SER A 68 -16.70 -0.35 -15.24
CA SER A 68 -16.69 -0.64 -16.69
C SER A 68 -16.72 0.62 -17.57
N ILE A 69 -16.84 1.82 -17.00
CA ILE A 69 -16.29 3.03 -17.64
C ILE A 69 -14.74 2.95 -17.58
N PHE A 70 -14.16 2.11 -16.70
CA PHE A 70 -12.72 1.85 -16.67
C PHE A 70 -12.28 0.52 -17.32
N GLU A 71 -13.19 -0.40 -17.65
CA GLU A 71 -12.82 -1.65 -18.33
C GLU A 71 -13.73 -1.95 -19.52
N GLU A 72 -13.08 -2.04 -20.68
CA GLU A 72 -13.56 -2.39 -22.03
C GLU A 72 -14.28 -1.28 -22.81
N THR A 73 -13.73 -0.67 -23.87
CA THR A 73 -12.56 -0.89 -24.74
C THR A 73 -12.37 0.44 -25.49
N THR A 74 -11.19 0.93 -25.89
CA THR A 74 -10.46 0.60 -27.12
C THR A 74 -9.54 1.81 -27.35
N ASP A 75 -8.22 1.66 -27.41
CA ASP A 75 -7.27 2.64 -28.00
C ASP A 75 -7.43 4.16 -27.69
N GLN A 76 -8.20 4.53 -26.66
CA GLN A 76 -8.59 5.89 -26.30
C GLN A 76 -8.18 6.09 -24.83
N GLY A 77 -6.92 6.47 -24.66
CA GLY A 77 -6.21 6.59 -23.39
C GLY A 77 -7.02 7.26 -22.28
N GLN A 78 -7.04 6.57 -21.14
CA GLN A 78 -7.57 7.04 -19.87
C GLN A 78 -6.95 8.39 -19.49
N LEU A 79 -7.79 9.37 -19.13
CA LEU A 79 -7.31 10.65 -18.60
C LEU A 79 -6.75 10.45 -17.20
N LEU A 80 -5.49 10.81 -17.00
CA LEU A 80 -4.77 10.59 -15.75
C LEU A 80 -4.40 11.93 -15.10
N GLN A 81 -4.77 12.09 -13.83
CA GLN A 81 -4.36 13.21 -12.98
C GLN A 81 -3.23 12.78 -12.06
N VAL A 82 -2.34 13.72 -11.71
CA VAL A 82 -1.35 13.54 -10.66
C VAL A 82 -2.05 13.50 -9.31
N VAL A 83 -1.85 12.40 -8.59
CA VAL A 83 -2.36 12.18 -7.23
C VAL A 83 -1.36 12.75 -6.22
N THR A 84 -0.07 12.48 -6.42
CA THR A 84 1.00 12.94 -5.55
C THR A 84 2.31 13.09 -6.32
N THR A 85 3.21 13.92 -5.80
CA THR A 85 4.56 14.10 -6.35
C THR A 85 5.57 13.81 -5.25
N THR A 86 6.49 12.88 -5.53
CA THR A 86 7.56 12.51 -4.62
C THR A 86 8.90 12.94 -5.20
N ILE A 87 9.84 13.40 -4.35
CA ILE A 87 11.19 13.74 -4.79
C ILE A 87 12.07 12.50 -4.63
N ILE A 88 12.57 11.97 -5.75
CA ILE A 88 13.47 10.82 -5.76
C ILE A 88 14.81 11.27 -6.34
N HIS A 89 15.87 11.19 -5.53
CA HIS A 89 17.22 11.64 -5.90
C HIS A 89 17.28 13.06 -6.48
N GLY A 90 16.48 13.98 -5.92
CA GLY A 90 16.43 15.38 -6.35
C GLY A 90 15.61 15.63 -7.62
N GLN A 91 14.99 14.61 -8.20
CA GLN A 91 14.07 14.73 -9.34
C GLN A 91 12.62 14.51 -8.87
N PRO A 92 11.67 15.39 -9.23
CA PRO A 92 10.26 15.15 -8.94
C PRO A 92 9.76 13.99 -9.79
N LEU A 93 9.12 13.02 -9.15
CA LEU A 93 8.39 11.92 -9.77
C LEU A 93 6.91 12.08 -9.45
N ASP A 94 6.12 12.35 -10.49
CA ASP A 94 4.67 12.43 -10.39
C ASP A 94 4.06 11.02 -10.45
N ILE A 95 3.14 10.77 -9.51
CA ILE A 95 2.38 9.53 -9.39
C ILE A 95 0.94 9.80 -9.81
N TYR A 96 0.42 8.97 -10.71
CA TYR A 96 -0.90 9.09 -11.33
C TYR A 96 -1.82 7.97 -10.84
N GLY A 97 -3.11 8.02 -11.20
CA GLY A 97 -4.06 6.94 -10.90
C GLY A 97 -4.73 7.14 -9.55
N SER A 98 -4.53 6.21 -8.60
CA SER A 98 -5.05 6.31 -7.23
C SER A 98 -3.99 5.89 -6.21
N GLU A 99 -4.28 6.05 -4.91
CA GLU A 99 -3.39 5.56 -3.84
C GLU A 99 -3.27 4.03 -3.84
N GLN A 100 -4.34 3.32 -4.20
CA GLN A 100 -4.38 1.85 -4.23
C GLN A 100 -3.79 1.29 -5.52
N GLU A 101 -3.93 2.02 -6.63
CA GLU A 101 -3.44 1.64 -7.95
C GLU A 101 -2.61 2.79 -8.54
N PRO A 102 -1.38 2.97 -8.05
CA PRO A 102 -0.50 4.02 -8.53
C PRO A 102 0.04 3.68 -9.91
N LEU A 103 0.13 4.71 -10.75
CA LEU A 103 0.66 4.65 -12.10
C LEU A 103 1.88 5.56 -12.25
N PHE A 104 2.91 5.03 -12.89
CA PHE A 104 4.20 5.68 -13.05
C PHE A 104 4.51 5.91 -14.51
N LEU A 105 4.79 7.15 -14.89
CA LEU A 105 5.12 7.48 -16.27
C LEU A 105 6.42 6.77 -16.71
N ALA A 106 6.36 5.92 -17.73
CA ALA A 106 7.48 5.08 -18.13
C ALA A 106 8.74 5.88 -18.50
N ARG A 107 8.56 7.05 -19.15
CA ARG A 107 9.69 7.95 -19.46
C ARG A 107 10.35 8.49 -18.19
N ALA A 108 9.56 8.89 -17.20
CA ALA A 108 10.09 9.40 -15.93
C ALA A 108 10.85 8.30 -15.18
N ILE A 109 10.37 7.06 -15.20
CA ILE A 109 11.10 5.92 -14.61
C ILE A 109 12.41 5.65 -15.36
N ALA A 110 12.41 5.69 -16.68
CA ALA A 110 13.63 5.52 -17.48
C ALA A 110 14.67 6.61 -17.18
N GLU A 111 14.24 7.85 -17.02
CA GLU A 111 15.11 8.97 -16.63
C GLU A 111 15.59 8.83 -15.18
N MET A 112 14.67 8.50 -14.26
CA MET A 112 14.97 8.28 -12.84
C MET A 112 16.10 7.29 -12.66
N ILE A 113 16.07 6.15 -13.36
CA ILE A 113 17.11 5.10 -13.24
C ILE A 113 18.31 5.29 -14.18
N ASP A 114 18.34 6.38 -14.96
CA ASP A 114 19.30 6.61 -16.03
C ASP A 114 19.43 5.40 -16.98
N TYR A 115 18.31 5.00 -17.57
CA TYR A 115 18.22 3.86 -18.48
C TYR A 115 19.12 4.05 -19.72
N THR A 116 19.32 2.98 -20.48
CA THR A 116 20.12 3.06 -21.72
C THR A 116 19.48 4.06 -22.70
N LYS A 117 20.31 4.91 -23.31
CA LYS A 117 19.89 5.89 -24.31
C LYS A 117 19.98 5.29 -25.72
N THR A 118 19.11 5.75 -26.61
CA THR A 118 19.15 5.47 -28.04
C THR A 118 20.33 6.20 -28.69
N SER A 119 20.64 5.87 -29.95
CA SER A 119 21.65 6.58 -30.74
C SER A 119 21.37 8.08 -30.91
N GLN A 120 20.11 8.49 -30.72
CA GLN A 120 19.66 9.88 -30.82
C GLN A 120 19.76 10.64 -29.47
N GLY A 121 20.22 9.97 -28.39
CA GLY A 121 20.46 10.60 -27.09
C GLY A 121 19.26 10.59 -26.12
N TYR A 122 18.11 10.05 -26.52
CA TYR A 122 16.93 9.90 -25.65
C TYR A 122 16.94 8.56 -24.92
N TYR A 123 16.30 8.47 -23.74
CA TYR A 123 16.14 7.20 -23.04
C TYR A 123 15.33 6.19 -23.87
N ASP A 124 15.81 4.95 -23.99
CA ASP A 124 15.18 3.88 -24.76
C ASP A 124 14.02 3.23 -23.98
N VAL A 125 12.95 4.00 -23.83
CA VAL A 125 11.72 3.57 -23.13
C VAL A 125 11.08 2.37 -23.83
N GLN A 126 11.18 2.27 -25.17
CA GLN A 126 10.60 1.15 -25.90
C GLN A 126 11.30 -0.18 -25.56
N ALA A 127 12.63 -0.21 -25.53
CA ALA A 127 13.37 -1.41 -25.13
C ALA A 127 13.12 -1.78 -23.67
N MET A 128 12.83 -0.80 -22.80
CA MET A 128 12.41 -1.03 -21.42
C MET A 128 11.03 -1.69 -21.36
N LEU A 129 10.03 -1.12 -22.05
CA LEU A 129 8.64 -1.61 -22.05
C LEU A 129 8.44 -2.97 -22.73
N ARG A 130 9.31 -3.34 -23.67
CA ARG A 130 9.31 -4.69 -24.28
C ARG A 130 9.61 -5.80 -23.28
N LYS A 131 10.18 -5.46 -22.13
CA LYS A 131 10.52 -6.39 -21.04
C LYS A 131 9.48 -6.35 -19.93
N VAL A 132 8.38 -5.64 -20.09
CA VAL A 132 7.30 -5.57 -19.10
C VAL A 132 6.10 -6.27 -19.71
N ASP A 133 5.41 -7.08 -18.92
CA ASP A 133 4.24 -7.82 -19.37
C ASP A 133 3.10 -6.84 -19.73
N GLU A 134 2.15 -7.28 -20.55
CA GLU A 134 1.13 -6.37 -21.09
C GLU A 134 0.12 -5.90 -20.04
N ASP A 135 -0.15 -6.70 -19.01
CA ASP A 135 -0.98 -6.34 -17.85
C ASP A 135 -0.27 -5.42 -16.83
N GLU A 136 1.05 -5.31 -16.94
CA GLU A 136 1.88 -4.48 -16.06
C GLU A 136 2.13 -3.05 -16.62
N LYS A 137 1.57 -2.73 -17.79
CA LYS A 137 1.70 -1.43 -18.45
C LYS A 137 0.39 -0.97 -19.07
N VAL A 138 0.16 0.34 -19.06
CA VAL A 138 -1.09 0.93 -19.56
C VAL A 138 -0.80 2.19 -20.38
N LYS A 139 -1.61 2.45 -21.40
CA LYS A 139 -1.59 3.74 -22.11
C LYS A 139 -2.57 4.70 -21.45
N GLY A 140 -2.10 5.90 -21.14
CA GLY A 140 -2.92 6.98 -20.59
C GLY A 140 -2.59 8.32 -21.21
N THR A 141 -3.51 9.25 -21.07
CA THR A 141 -3.35 10.65 -21.48
C THR A 141 -3.24 11.49 -20.21
N PRO A 142 -2.07 12.03 -19.85
CA PRO A 142 -1.96 12.93 -18.71
C PRO A 142 -2.78 14.20 -18.95
N LEU A 143 -3.52 14.64 -17.94
CA LEU A 143 -4.32 15.86 -17.99
C LEU A 143 -3.43 17.11 -18.07
N ASP A 144 -3.87 18.07 -18.89
CA ASP A 144 -3.13 19.29 -19.21
C ASP A 144 -2.84 20.11 -17.93
N GLY A 145 -1.60 20.61 -17.80
CA GLY A 145 -1.17 21.42 -16.66
C GLY A 145 -0.47 20.69 -15.51
N THR A 146 -0.35 19.36 -15.55
CA THR A 146 0.33 18.58 -14.49
C THR A 146 1.82 18.33 -14.75
N THR A 147 2.30 18.41 -16.00
CA THR A 147 3.73 18.25 -16.34
C THR A 147 4.10 19.15 -17.52
N LYS A 148 5.24 19.85 -17.44
CA LYS A 148 5.72 20.82 -18.46
C LYS A 148 6.07 20.21 -19.83
N THR A 149 5.90 18.90 -20.01
CA THR A 149 6.62 18.12 -21.03
C THR A 149 5.70 17.34 -21.98
N PHE A 150 4.38 17.53 -21.90
CA PHE A 150 3.44 16.85 -22.79
C PHE A 150 2.58 17.83 -23.56
N ARG A 151 2.35 17.49 -24.83
CA ARG A 151 1.35 18.16 -25.65
C ARG A 151 -0.01 17.58 -25.24
N SER A 152 -0.97 18.46 -24.94
CA SER A 152 -2.34 18.10 -24.58
C SER A 152 -2.90 16.99 -25.48
N GLY A 153 -3.47 15.94 -24.89
CA GLY A 153 -4.08 14.84 -25.64
C GLY A 153 -3.14 13.73 -26.13
N GLN A 154 -1.83 13.77 -25.84
CA GLN A 154 -0.90 12.70 -26.23
C GLN A 154 -1.01 11.46 -25.32
N GLN A 155 -1.27 10.29 -25.92
CA GLN A 155 -1.15 9.02 -25.21
C GLN A 155 0.31 8.67 -24.92
N VAL A 156 0.59 8.31 -23.68
CA VAL A 156 1.91 7.88 -23.21
C VAL A 156 1.79 6.62 -22.37
N TRP A 157 2.90 5.90 -22.22
CA TRP A 157 2.95 4.67 -21.45
C TRP A 157 3.18 4.95 -19.97
N PHE A 158 2.39 4.28 -19.15
CA PHE A 158 2.52 4.18 -17.71
C PHE A 158 2.79 2.73 -17.31
N LEU A 159 3.47 2.57 -16.18
CA LEU A 159 3.70 1.30 -15.51
C LEU A 159 2.80 1.23 -14.29
N THR A 160 2.24 0.05 -14.03
CA THR A 160 1.65 -0.26 -12.72
C THR A 160 2.75 -0.41 -11.69
N GLU A 161 2.40 -0.57 -10.41
CA GLU A 161 3.36 -0.91 -9.36
C GLU A 161 4.15 -2.19 -9.70
N HIS A 162 3.47 -3.21 -10.23
CA HIS A 162 4.09 -4.46 -10.66
C HIS A 162 5.09 -4.22 -11.81
N GLY A 163 4.68 -3.45 -12.83
CA GLY A 163 5.57 -3.09 -13.94
C GLY A 163 6.76 -2.23 -13.52
N LEU A 164 6.59 -1.35 -12.54
CA LEU A 164 7.69 -0.60 -11.92
C LEU A 164 8.69 -1.56 -11.28
N TYR A 165 8.21 -2.51 -10.47
CA TYR A 165 9.07 -3.52 -9.87
C TYR A 165 9.79 -4.35 -10.92
N GLU A 166 9.11 -4.76 -11.99
CA GLU A 166 9.74 -5.56 -13.03
C GLU A 166 10.90 -4.82 -13.72
N VAL A 167 10.69 -3.54 -14.05
CA VAL A 167 11.75 -2.67 -14.60
C VAL A 167 12.93 -2.55 -13.64
N LEU A 168 12.68 -2.28 -12.36
CA LEU A 168 13.73 -2.09 -11.36
C LEU A 168 14.47 -3.40 -11.06
N MET A 169 13.74 -4.51 -10.96
CA MET A 169 14.28 -5.84 -10.70
C MET A 169 15.24 -6.28 -11.80
N ARG A 170 14.89 -6.04 -13.07
CA ARG A 170 15.72 -6.36 -14.26
C ARG A 170 16.89 -5.40 -14.49
N SER A 171 16.79 -4.15 -14.06
CA SER A 171 17.80 -3.12 -14.39
C SER A 171 19.15 -3.32 -13.67
N THR A 172 20.26 -3.12 -14.38
CA THR A 172 21.62 -3.18 -13.83
C THR A 172 22.16 -1.82 -13.39
N LYS A 173 21.38 -0.75 -13.54
CA LYS A 173 21.77 0.63 -13.24
C LYS A 173 21.94 0.86 -11.73
N PRO A 174 22.84 1.78 -11.30
CA PRO A 174 23.13 2.00 -9.88
C PRO A 174 21.89 2.30 -9.02
N LYS A 175 21.03 3.23 -9.45
CA LYS A 175 19.80 3.60 -8.73
C LYS A 175 18.81 2.43 -8.58
N ALA A 176 18.67 1.60 -9.62
CA ALA A 176 17.86 0.39 -9.53
C ALA A 176 18.47 -0.65 -8.57
N LYS A 177 19.81 -0.72 -8.47
CA LYS A 177 20.49 -1.60 -7.50
C LYS A 177 20.27 -1.13 -6.06
N GLU A 178 20.29 0.17 -5.79
CA GLU A 178 19.97 0.74 -4.48
C GLU A 178 18.56 0.36 -4.05
N PHE A 179 17.57 0.60 -4.92
CA PHE A 179 16.19 0.18 -4.68
C PHE A 179 16.08 -1.32 -4.37
N LYS A 180 16.73 -2.18 -5.17
CA LYS A 180 16.74 -3.63 -4.94
C LYS A 180 17.35 -4.03 -3.60
N LYS A 181 18.37 -3.31 -3.12
CA LYS A 181 18.96 -3.58 -1.79
C LYS A 181 17.92 -3.31 -0.70
N VAL A 182 17.19 -2.20 -0.80
CA VAL A 182 16.11 -1.85 0.14
C VAL A 182 15.03 -2.93 0.15
N ILE A 183 14.51 -3.32 -1.03
CA ILE A 183 13.49 -4.37 -1.10
C ILE A 183 14.01 -5.70 -0.55
N LYS A 184 15.23 -6.11 -0.88
CA LYS A 184 15.83 -7.34 -0.33
C LYS A 184 15.98 -7.29 1.19
N HIS A 185 16.28 -6.12 1.74
CA HIS A 185 16.32 -5.93 3.18
C HIS A 185 14.93 -6.08 3.80
N ILE A 186 13.92 -5.39 3.26
CA ILE A 186 12.52 -5.51 3.69
C ILE A 186 12.05 -6.97 3.65
N LEU A 187 12.28 -7.68 2.54
CA LEU A 187 11.92 -9.09 2.41
C LEU A 187 12.65 -9.97 3.44
N LYS A 188 13.91 -9.66 3.78
CA LYS A 188 14.67 -10.37 4.82
C LYS A 188 14.07 -10.12 6.20
N GLU A 189 13.72 -8.88 6.52
CA GLU A 189 13.06 -8.51 7.78
C GLU A 189 11.70 -9.21 7.92
N ILE A 190 10.87 -9.21 6.87
CA ILE A 190 9.60 -9.95 6.85
C ILE A 190 9.84 -11.44 7.09
N ARG A 191 10.86 -12.05 6.47
CA ARG A 191 11.18 -13.46 6.67
C ARG A 191 11.63 -13.77 8.11
N LEU A 192 12.34 -12.86 8.75
CA LEU A 192 12.88 -13.05 10.11
C LEU A 192 11.83 -12.77 11.19
N ASN A 193 11.07 -11.68 11.04
CA ASN A 193 10.20 -11.14 12.08
C ASN A 193 8.72 -11.40 11.80
N GLY A 194 8.36 -11.81 10.58
CA GLY A 194 6.98 -11.95 10.12
C GLY A 194 6.31 -10.65 9.67
N TYR A 195 6.99 -9.50 9.84
CA TYR A 195 6.52 -8.17 9.49
C TYR A 195 7.69 -7.22 9.24
N TYR A 196 7.43 -6.08 8.59
CA TYR A 196 8.35 -4.95 8.46
C TYR A 196 7.75 -3.75 9.21
N MET A 197 8.51 -3.15 10.12
CA MET A 197 8.16 -1.88 10.76
C MET A 197 8.97 -0.80 10.06
N ASP A 198 8.30 0.15 9.41
CA ASP A 198 8.95 1.31 8.81
C ASP A 198 9.51 2.19 9.94
N GLY A 199 10.83 2.14 10.12
CA GLY A 199 11.50 2.76 11.27
C GLY A 199 13.01 2.63 11.14
N GLU A 200 13.61 3.65 10.52
CA GLU A 200 15.05 3.88 10.33
C GLU A 200 15.78 2.84 9.47
N LEU A 201 16.30 3.32 8.32
CA LEU A 201 17.40 2.65 7.63
C LEU A 201 18.54 2.51 8.64
N VAL A 202 18.67 1.33 9.26
CA VAL A 202 19.80 1.03 10.12
C VAL A 202 21.03 1.01 9.22
N GLU A 203 21.82 2.08 9.28
CA GLU A 203 23.22 2.04 8.87
C GLU A 203 23.91 0.95 9.71
N GLU A 204 24.31 -0.11 9.03
CA GLU A 204 25.11 -1.24 9.52
C GLU A 204 24.49 -2.14 10.63
N PRO A 205 24.79 -3.45 10.61
CA PRO A 205 24.02 -4.43 11.36
C PRO A 205 24.29 -4.30 12.86
N GLN A 206 23.37 -3.69 13.59
CA GLN A 206 23.25 -3.91 15.03
C GLN A 206 22.74 -5.33 15.25
N THR A 207 23.71 -6.23 15.49
CA THR A 207 23.64 -7.54 16.14
C THR A 207 22.26 -8.20 16.20
N THR A 208 22.11 -9.25 15.39
CA THR A 208 21.13 -10.34 15.55
C THR A 208 20.92 -10.65 17.03
N ILE A 209 19.74 -10.32 17.59
CA ILE A 209 19.35 -10.80 18.91
C ILE A 209 19.05 -12.29 18.75
N LYS A 210 20.08 -13.13 18.91
CA LYS A 210 19.88 -14.52 19.29
C LYS A 210 19.31 -14.52 20.70
N ALA A 211 18.29 -15.34 20.96
CA ALA A 211 17.94 -15.67 22.33
C ALA A 211 19.21 -16.19 23.03
N PRO A 212 19.59 -15.67 24.21
CA PRO A 212 20.79 -16.09 24.90
C PRO A 212 20.70 -17.58 25.21
N ASP A 213 21.72 -18.35 24.80
CA ASP A 213 21.76 -19.81 24.96
C ASP A 213 22.10 -20.19 26.43
N THR A 214 22.61 -19.23 27.20
CA THR A 214 23.00 -19.40 28.60
C THR A 214 22.47 -18.28 29.50
N LEU A 215 22.31 -18.56 30.79
CA LEU A 215 21.87 -17.58 31.80
C LEU A 215 22.83 -16.38 31.88
N ALA A 216 24.15 -16.62 31.82
CA ALA A 216 25.17 -15.57 31.88
C ALA A 216 25.11 -14.61 30.66
N GLU A 217 24.80 -15.13 29.46
CA GLU A 217 24.58 -14.30 28.28
C GLU A 217 23.29 -13.49 28.39
N ALA A 218 22.24 -14.07 28.98
CA ALA A 218 20.98 -13.37 29.22
C ALA A 218 21.15 -12.22 30.21
N GLU A 219 21.91 -12.45 31.28
CA GLU A 219 22.26 -11.43 32.28
C GLU A 219 23.07 -10.30 31.66
N ARG A 220 24.10 -10.61 30.86
CA ARG A 220 24.90 -9.61 30.14
C ARG A 220 24.06 -8.78 29.16
N TYR A 221 23.19 -9.44 28.40
CA TYR A 221 22.28 -8.77 27.47
C TYR A 221 21.30 -7.84 28.21
N TYR A 222 20.75 -8.31 29.33
CA TYR A 222 19.84 -7.50 30.14
C TYR A 222 20.54 -6.26 30.75
N ILE A 223 21.80 -6.40 31.17
CA ILE A 223 22.62 -5.28 31.65
C ILE A 223 22.88 -4.27 30.52
N ASP A 224 23.30 -4.74 29.35
CA ASP A 224 23.62 -3.87 28.20
C ASP A 224 22.39 -3.08 27.70
N THR A 225 21.25 -3.75 27.59
CA THR A 225 19.98 -3.11 27.19
C THR A 225 19.52 -2.06 28.21
N LEU A 226 19.63 -2.33 29.51
CA LEU A 226 19.33 -1.34 30.54
C LEU A 226 20.32 -0.16 30.51
N ALA A 227 21.62 -0.42 30.31
CA ALA A 227 22.63 0.64 30.21
C ALA A 227 22.36 1.56 29.01
N LYS A 228 22.01 0.99 27.86
CA LYS A 228 21.63 1.75 26.66
C LYS A 228 20.35 2.58 26.91
N ALA A 229 19.32 1.99 27.50
CA ALA A 229 18.09 2.70 27.85
C ALA A 229 18.34 3.88 28.84
N ILE A 230 19.27 3.73 29.79
CA ILE A 230 19.68 4.81 30.70
C ILE A 230 20.39 5.94 29.94
N ALA A 231 21.19 5.61 28.93
CA ALA A 231 21.89 6.59 28.10
C ALA A 231 20.93 7.39 27.20
N GLU A 232 19.87 6.73 26.70
CA GLU A 232 18.88 7.32 25.79
C GLU A 232 17.72 8.04 26.53
N ALA A 233 17.53 7.79 27.82
CA ALA A 233 16.48 8.40 28.62
C ALA A 233 16.61 9.94 28.67
N LYS A 234 15.57 10.63 28.19
CA LYS A 234 15.55 12.10 28.07
C LYS A 234 15.15 12.83 29.35
N ASN A 235 14.51 12.15 30.30
CA ASN A 235 14.06 12.74 31.57
C ASN A 235 14.78 12.10 32.77
N MET A 236 14.94 12.87 33.85
CA MET A 236 15.72 12.47 35.02
C MET A 236 15.03 11.40 35.88
N ASP A 237 13.70 11.39 35.94
CA ASP A 237 12.94 10.42 36.74
C ASP A 237 13.05 9.00 36.17
N GLU A 238 12.94 8.88 34.84
CA GLU A 238 13.13 7.63 34.10
C GLU A 238 14.57 7.16 34.19
N LYS A 239 15.54 8.07 34.05
CA LYS A 239 16.96 7.75 34.24
C LYS A 239 17.22 7.21 35.64
N SER A 240 16.67 7.85 36.68
CA SER A 240 16.78 7.40 38.07
C SER A 240 16.14 6.03 38.27
N ARG A 241 14.93 5.81 37.74
CA ARG A 241 14.21 4.53 37.83
C ARG A 241 14.97 3.39 37.15
N LEU A 242 15.48 3.62 35.94
CA LEU A 242 16.25 2.63 35.20
C LEU A 242 17.58 2.32 35.89
N THR A 243 18.26 3.35 36.41
CA THR A 243 19.51 3.18 37.19
C THR A 243 19.26 2.34 38.43
N SER A 244 18.20 2.62 39.21
CA SER A 244 17.85 1.80 40.38
C SER A 244 17.52 0.35 40.01
N LYS A 245 16.84 0.13 38.88
CA LYS A 245 16.53 -1.21 38.36
C LYS A 245 17.80 -1.97 38.00
N LEU A 246 18.76 -1.32 37.36
CA LEU A 246 20.07 -1.90 37.02
C LEU A 246 20.89 -2.20 38.29
N THR A 247 20.98 -1.27 39.23
CA THR A 247 21.71 -1.47 40.50
C THR A 247 21.14 -2.65 41.28
N ARG A 248 19.82 -2.76 41.38
CA ARG A 248 19.18 -3.89 42.07
C ARG A 248 19.49 -5.22 41.38
N PHE A 249 19.43 -5.26 40.05
CA PHE A 249 19.77 -6.45 39.29
C PHE A 249 21.24 -6.87 39.51
N MET A 250 22.17 -5.92 39.48
CA MET A 250 23.60 -6.21 39.74
C MET A 250 23.85 -6.72 41.16
N GLN A 251 23.08 -6.26 42.16
CA GLN A 251 23.16 -6.75 43.53
C GLN A 251 22.59 -8.16 43.69
N GLU A 252 21.61 -8.52 42.86
CA GLU A 252 21.02 -9.87 42.82
C GLU A 252 21.93 -10.86 42.06
N VAL A 253 22.88 -10.37 41.25
CA VAL A 253 23.65 -11.20 40.30
C VAL A 253 25.02 -11.72 40.80
N GLU A 254 25.78 -11.17 41.77
CA GLU A 254 26.97 -11.90 42.33
C GLU A 254 27.59 -11.36 43.66
N PRO A 255 28.40 -12.15 44.44
CA PRO A 255 29.27 -13.27 44.02
C PRO A 255 28.98 -14.66 44.63
N GLN A 256 28.87 -15.68 43.76
CA GLN A 256 29.19 -17.09 44.10
C GLN A 256 30.66 -17.37 43.75
N TRP A 257 31.56 -16.53 44.25
CA TRP A 257 33.00 -16.81 44.29
C TRP A 257 33.42 -16.98 45.75
N ASN A 258 33.28 -18.22 46.24
CA ASN A 258 34.15 -18.81 47.24
C ASN A 258 34.55 -20.19 46.74
#